data_AF-A0A9N9DUA7-F1
#
_entry.id   AF-A0A9N9DUA7-F1
#
_cell.length_a   1.000
_cell.length_b   1.000
_cell.length_c   1.000
_cell.angle_alpha   90.00
_cell.angle_beta   90.00
_cell.angle_gamma   90.00
#
_symmetry.space_group_name_H-M   'P 1'
#
loop_
_entity.id
_entity.type
_entity.pdbx_description
1 polymer ?
#
loop_
_entity_poly.entity_id
_entity_poly.type
_entity_poly.pdbx_seq_one_letter_code
_entity_poly.pdbx_strand_id
1 'polypeptide(L)'
;MSYEDKSRLTKFTERPSTSNSIIKMWVLLEGDPNPDKLEADISQVTDLADFKRILKNEFEPLKNVRPQNIVFLDSNKQPLRPGIELKSLSENSTDINPLIVRYPLSDANVVVNYTFGHKPGKCKMQHTTGSLSSLREAVVEKFN
;
A
#
# COMPACT_ATOMS: atom_id res chain seq x y z
N MET A 1 -40.26 56.12 -26.41
CA MET A 1 -39.03 55.79 -25.66
C MET A 1 -39.20 54.41 -25.07
N SER A 2 -38.61 53.42 -25.74
CA SER A 2 -38.56 52.02 -25.33
C SER A 2 -37.53 51.87 -24.21
N TYR A 3 -37.87 51.20 -23.11
CA TYR A 3 -36.89 50.77 -22.12
C TYR A 3 -36.99 49.26 -21.96
N GLU A 4 -35.89 48.62 -22.33
CA GLU A 4 -35.71 47.18 -22.44
C GLU A 4 -35.71 46.45 -21.09
N ASP A 5 -36.19 45.23 -21.20
CA ASP A 5 -36.19 44.11 -20.28
C ASP A 5 -34.82 43.89 -19.60
N LYS A 6 -34.79 43.98 -18.27
CA LYS A 6 -33.65 43.58 -17.45
C LYS A 6 -33.92 42.22 -16.83
N SER A 7 -33.92 41.20 -17.69
CA SER A 7 -33.79 39.80 -17.32
C SER A 7 -32.60 39.62 -16.37
N ARG A 8 -32.92 39.40 -15.09
CA ARG A 8 -31.97 39.09 -14.03
C ARG A 8 -31.37 37.71 -14.29
N LEU A 9 -30.26 37.67 -15.02
CA LEU A 9 -29.34 36.54 -15.04
C LEU A 9 -28.60 36.49 -13.71
N THR A 10 -29.16 35.81 -12.71
CA THR A 10 -28.36 35.34 -11.56
C THR A 10 -27.42 34.26 -12.08
N LYS A 11 -26.17 34.65 -12.37
CA LYS A 11 -25.04 33.73 -12.53
C LYS A 11 -24.97 32.87 -11.26
N PHE A 12 -25.47 31.65 -11.34
CA PHE A 12 -25.05 30.59 -10.45
C PHE A 12 -23.54 30.50 -10.61
N THR A 13 -22.82 30.98 -9.60
CA THR A 13 -21.39 30.72 -9.48
C THR A 13 -21.30 29.25 -9.13
N GLU A 14 -21.12 28.42 -10.16
CA GLU A 14 -20.70 27.03 -9.98
C GLU A 14 -19.52 27.05 -9.02
N ARG A 15 -19.69 26.40 -7.86
CA ARG A 15 -18.55 26.13 -6.98
C ARG A 15 -17.52 25.39 -7.84
N PRO A 16 -16.24 25.77 -7.80
CA PRO A 16 -15.21 24.95 -8.43
C PRO A 16 -15.35 23.55 -7.86
N SER A 17 -15.53 22.57 -8.75
CA SER A 17 -15.60 21.17 -8.39
C SER A 17 -14.38 20.83 -7.53
N THR A 18 -14.63 20.29 -6.34
CA THR A 18 -13.59 19.70 -5.50
C THR A 18 -12.77 18.76 -6.38
N SER A 19 -11.50 19.10 -6.56
CA SER A 19 -10.56 18.45 -7.46
C SER A 19 -10.57 16.93 -7.30
N ASN A 20 -10.54 16.23 -8.44
CA ASN A 20 -10.54 14.78 -8.62
C ASN A 20 -9.32 14.06 -7.99
N SER A 21 -9.11 14.17 -6.68
CA SER A 21 -7.97 13.58 -5.97
C SER A 21 -8.27 12.20 -5.37
N ILE A 22 -9.35 11.55 -5.82
CA ILE A 22 -9.65 10.17 -5.48
C ILE A 22 -8.71 9.29 -6.29
N ILE A 23 -7.70 8.73 -5.63
CA ILE A 23 -6.89 7.70 -6.26
C ILE A 23 -7.61 6.35 -6.14
N LYS A 24 -7.65 5.66 -7.27
CA LYS A 24 -8.09 4.28 -7.38
C LYS A 24 -6.83 3.43 -7.53
N MET A 25 -6.46 2.69 -6.50
CA MET A 25 -5.26 1.86 -6.52
C MET A 25 -5.57 0.45 -6.07
N TRP A 26 -5.01 -0.54 -6.76
CA TRP A 26 -5.11 -1.93 -6.34
C TRP A 26 -4.05 -2.25 -5.30
N VAL A 27 -4.50 -2.75 -4.15
CA VAL A 27 -3.67 -3.09 -3.00
C VAL A 27 -3.89 -4.56 -2.66
N LEU A 28 -2.80 -5.31 -2.50
CA LEU A 28 -2.85 -6.69 -2.06
C LEU A 28 -2.18 -6.80 -0.69
N LEU A 29 -2.94 -7.15 0.35
CA LEU A 29 -2.34 -7.58 1.60
C LEU A 29 -1.63 -8.92 1.36
N GLU A 30 -0.34 -9.01 1.66
CA GLU A 30 0.41 -10.23 1.39
C GLU A 30 -0.18 -11.41 2.18
N GLY A 31 -0.48 -12.52 1.49
CA GLY A 31 -1.15 -13.68 2.08
C GLY A 31 -2.64 -13.76 1.71
N ASP A 32 -3.25 -12.65 1.31
CA ASP A 32 -4.62 -12.65 0.82
C ASP A 32 -4.70 -13.17 -0.62
N PRO A 33 -5.84 -13.77 -1.02
CA PRO A 33 -5.97 -14.39 -2.34
C PRO A 33 -6.18 -13.39 -3.48
N ASN A 34 -6.75 -12.21 -3.20
CA ASN A 34 -7.15 -11.23 -4.20
C ASN A 34 -6.80 -9.81 -3.74
N PRO A 35 -6.43 -8.92 -4.67
CA PRO A 35 -6.24 -7.52 -4.34
C PRO A 35 -7.58 -6.79 -4.18
N ASP A 36 -7.59 -5.81 -3.30
CA ASP A 36 -8.70 -4.89 -3.11
C ASP A 36 -8.44 -3.58 -3.86
N LYS A 37 -9.49 -3.07 -4.48
CA LYS A 37 -9.44 -1.74 -5.10
C LYS A 37 -9.72 -0.69 -4.04
N LEU A 38 -8.68 0.03 -3.65
CA LEU A 38 -8.80 1.16 -2.73
C LEU A 38 -9.26 2.41 -3.49
N GLU A 39 -10.36 3.01 -3.05
CA GLU A 39 -10.83 4.31 -3.51
C GLU A 39 -10.79 5.30 -2.33
N ALA A 40 -9.71 6.08 -2.23
CA ALA A 40 -9.51 7.02 -1.12
C ALA A 40 -9.18 8.42 -1.63
N ASP A 41 -9.63 9.45 -0.90
CA ASP A 41 -9.13 10.80 -1.10
C ASP A 41 -7.70 10.89 -0.55
N ILE A 42 -6.76 11.10 -1.47
CA ILE A 42 -5.35 11.17 -1.15
C ILE A 42 -4.77 12.55 -1.46
N SER A 43 -5.61 13.59 -1.58
CA SER A 43 -5.20 14.96 -1.90
C SER A 43 -4.06 15.51 -1.02
N GLN A 44 -3.86 14.92 0.17
CA GLN A 44 -2.83 15.26 1.15
C GLN A 44 -1.73 14.19 1.31
N VAL A 45 -1.69 13.16 0.44
CA VAL A 45 -0.72 12.06 0.52
C VAL A 45 0.18 12.12 -0.70
N THR A 46 1.46 12.39 -0.44
CA THR A 46 2.45 12.56 -1.50
C THR A 46 3.11 11.24 -1.86
N ASP A 47 3.48 10.48 -0.83
CA ASP A 47 4.33 9.30 -0.96
C ASP A 47 3.80 8.08 -0.19
N LEU A 48 4.52 6.97 -0.31
CA LEU A 48 4.19 5.73 0.40
C LEU A 48 4.28 5.87 1.92
N ALA A 49 5.11 6.76 2.47
CA ALA A 49 5.21 6.96 3.91
C ALA A 49 3.90 7.53 4.48
N ASP A 50 3.36 8.56 3.83
CA ASP A 50 2.07 9.17 4.17
C ASP A 50 0.90 8.20 3.93
N PHE A 51 1.00 7.38 2.88
CA PHE A 51 -0.04 6.43 2.48
C PHE A 51 -0.34 5.37 3.54
N LYS A 52 0.65 5.03 4.38
CA LYS A 52 0.46 4.07 5.49
C LYS A 52 -0.71 4.44 6.40
N ARG A 53 -0.96 5.74 6.62
CA ARG A 53 -2.08 6.19 7.45
C ARG A 53 -3.44 5.85 6.83
N ILE A 54 -3.55 5.98 5.52
CA ILE A 54 -4.79 5.64 4.79
C ILE A 54 -5.03 4.13 4.91
N LEU A 55 -4.04 3.31 4.59
CA LEU A 55 -4.17 1.85 4.65
C LEU A 55 -4.62 1.34 6.01
N LYS A 56 -4.13 1.94 7.09
CA LYS A 56 -4.54 1.58 8.44
C LYS A 56 -6.01 1.86 8.74
N ASN A 57 -6.60 2.88 8.13
CA ASN A 57 -8.00 3.22 8.32
C ASN A 57 -8.91 2.31 7.49
N GLU A 58 -8.43 1.88 6.33
CA GLU A 58 -9.20 1.14 5.33
C GLU A 58 -9.14 -0.38 5.53
N PHE A 59 -8.00 -0.90 6.01
CA PHE A 59 -7.80 -2.34 6.19
C PHE A 59 -7.75 -2.71 7.67
N GLU A 60 -8.74 -3.50 8.12
CA GLU A 60 -8.84 -3.99 9.50
C GLU A 60 -7.54 -4.63 10.03
N PRO A 61 -6.83 -5.50 9.27
CA PRO A 61 -5.59 -6.12 9.75
C PRO A 61 -4.49 -5.12 10.09
N LEU A 62 -4.54 -3.91 9.53
CA LEU A 62 -3.50 -2.89 9.68
C LEU A 62 -3.76 -1.89 10.79
N LYS A 63 -4.98 -1.82 11.37
CA LYS A 63 -5.35 -0.80 12.37
C LYS A 63 -4.35 -0.68 13.53
N ASN A 64 -3.92 -1.82 14.06
CA ASN A 64 -3.00 -1.90 15.20
C ASN A 64 -1.52 -2.03 14.80
N VAL A 65 -1.21 -2.06 13.49
CA VAL A 65 0.16 -2.17 13.00
C VAL A 65 0.85 -0.80 13.08
N ARG A 66 2.07 -0.75 13.61
CA ARG A 66 2.88 0.46 13.57
C ARG A 66 3.28 0.78 12.12
N PRO A 67 3.16 2.02 11.64
CA PRO A 67 3.50 2.36 10.25
C PRO A 67 4.91 1.92 9.84
N GLN A 68 5.88 1.98 10.75
CA GLN A 68 7.27 1.56 10.47
C GLN A 68 7.39 0.07 10.11
N ASN A 69 6.44 -0.76 10.55
CA ASN A 69 6.41 -2.20 10.29
C ASN A 69 5.64 -2.57 9.01
N ILE A 70 5.03 -1.59 8.34
CA ILE A 70 4.38 -1.78 7.05
C ILE A 70 5.43 -1.63 5.95
N VAL A 71 5.58 -2.67 5.13
CA VAL A 71 6.51 -2.73 4.01
C VAL A 71 5.72 -2.81 2.71
N PHE A 72 6.06 -1.95 1.76
CA PHE A 72 5.49 -1.98 0.41
C PHE A 72 6.38 -2.77 -0.51
N LEU A 73 5.79 -3.63 -1.33
CA LEU A 73 6.48 -4.39 -2.36
C LEU A 73 5.83 -4.14 -3.72
N ASP A 74 6.63 -4.20 -4.77
CA ASP A 74 6.11 -4.31 -6.14
C ASP A 74 5.57 -5.72 -6.42
N SER A 75 5.06 -5.94 -7.63
CA SER A 75 4.58 -7.25 -8.08
C SER A 75 5.68 -8.33 -8.18
N ASN A 76 6.95 -7.92 -8.28
CA ASN A 76 8.11 -8.80 -8.20
C ASN A 76 8.55 -9.07 -6.75
N LYS A 77 7.76 -8.63 -5.77
CA LYS A 77 8.01 -8.74 -4.33
C LYS A 77 9.26 -8.01 -3.87
N GLN A 78 9.71 -7.00 -4.63
CA GLN A 78 10.85 -6.16 -4.27
C GLN A 78 10.41 -5.00 -3.38
N PRO A 79 11.15 -4.70 -2.30
CA PRO A 79 10.83 -3.58 -1.42
C PRO A 79 10.85 -2.22 -2.13
N LEU A 80 9.76 -1.48 -1.98
CA LEU A 80 9.61 -0.12 -2.45
C LEU A 80 10.06 0.87 -1.38
N ARG A 81 10.75 1.94 -1.81
CA ARG A 81 11.22 2.98 -0.91
C ARG A 81 10.04 3.87 -0.47
N PRO A 82 9.99 4.33 0.79
CA PRO A 82 8.87 5.13 1.30
C PRO A 82 8.63 6.45 0.56
N GLY A 83 9.66 7.07 -0.02
CA GLY A 83 9.54 8.34 -0.74
C GLY A 83 9.08 8.23 -2.20
N ILE A 84 8.66 7.04 -2.66
CA ILE A 84 8.10 6.89 -4.01
C ILE A 84 6.74 7.58 -4.05
N GLU A 85 6.53 8.38 -5.10
CA GLU A 85 5.30 9.14 -5.30
C GLU A 85 4.12 8.20 -5.53
N LEU A 86 3.06 8.37 -4.74
CA LEU A 86 1.89 7.49 -4.76
C LEU A 86 1.13 7.56 -6.09
N LYS A 87 1.08 8.75 -6.69
CA LYS A 87 0.39 8.98 -7.97
C LYS A 87 0.94 8.08 -9.07
N SER A 88 2.27 8.03 -9.22
CA SER A 88 2.95 7.19 -10.21
C SER A 88 2.63 5.69 -10.06
N LEU A 89 2.49 5.22 -8.82
CA LEU A 89 2.15 3.83 -8.53
C LEU A 89 0.69 3.53 -8.87
N SER A 90 -0.20 4.45 -8.53
CA SER A 90 -1.63 4.26 -8.73
C SER A 90 -2.03 4.16 -10.20
N GLU A 91 -1.42 4.97 -11.07
CA GLU A 91 -1.70 5.00 -12.51
C GLU A 91 -1.32 3.66 -13.18
N ASN A 92 -0.38 2.92 -12.59
CA ASN A 92 0.10 1.63 -13.10
C ASN A 92 -0.47 0.42 -12.36
N SER A 93 -1.26 0.65 -11.30
CA SER A 93 -1.80 -0.43 -10.48
C SER A 93 -3.01 -1.08 -11.14
N THR A 94 -3.01 -2.40 -11.16
CA THR A 94 -4.14 -3.21 -11.64
C THR A 94 -4.37 -4.39 -10.69
N ASP A 95 -5.47 -5.10 -10.88
CA ASP A 95 -5.74 -6.37 -10.17
C ASP A 95 -4.65 -7.42 -10.44
N ILE A 96 -4.03 -7.40 -11.62
CA ILE A 96 -2.90 -8.30 -11.95
C ILE A 96 -1.53 -7.75 -11.48
N ASN A 97 -1.43 -6.44 -11.21
CA ASN A 97 -0.21 -5.76 -10.78
C ASN A 97 -0.51 -4.82 -9.59
N PRO A 98 -0.89 -5.37 -8.41
CA PRO A 98 -1.24 -4.57 -7.26
C PRO A 98 0.00 -4.10 -6.49
N LEU A 99 -0.18 -3.05 -5.68
CA LEU A 99 0.78 -2.72 -4.62
C LEU A 99 0.67 -3.74 -3.49
N ILE A 100 1.74 -4.48 -3.22
CA ILE A 100 1.71 -5.51 -2.17
C ILE A 100 2.09 -4.88 -0.82
N VAL A 101 1.32 -5.21 0.23
CA VAL A 101 1.53 -4.73 1.59
C VAL A 101 1.87 -5.88 2.50
N ARG A 102 3.11 -5.90 2.97
CA ARG A 102 3.61 -6.84 3.99
C ARG A 102 3.53 -6.20 5.37
N TYR A 103 3.07 -6.96 6.35
CA TYR A 103 2.92 -6.47 7.73
C TYR A 103 3.20 -7.59 8.76
N PRO A 104 3.56 -7.22 10.01
CA PRO A 104 3.72 -8.20 11.08
C PRO A 104 2.38 -8.81 11.48
N LEU A 105 2.37 -10.12 11.68
CA LEU A 105 1.24 -10.85 12.26
C LEU A 105 1.29 -10.84 13.79
N SER A 106 2.49 -10.64 14.35
CA SER A 106 2.70 -10.44 15.78
C SER A 106 4.02 -9.71 16.05
N ASP A 107 4.18 -9.13 17.24
CA ASP A 107 5.46 -8.57 17.68
C ASP A 107 6.49 -9.64 18.06
N ALA A 108 6.09 -10.92 18.08
CA ALA A 108 6.97 -12.03 18.33
C ALA A 108 7.90 -12.30 17.13
N ASN A 109 9.08 -12.83 17.45
CA ASN A 109 9.94 -13.44 16.45
C ASN A 109 9.62 -14.93 16.37
N VAL A 110 9.62 -15.47 15.16
CA VAL A 110 9.59 -16.91 14.92
C VAL A 110 10.99 -17.44 14.76
N VAL A 111 11.21 -18.63 15.31
CA VAL A 111 12.46 -19.38 15.16
C VAL A 111 12.18 -20.51 14.18
N VAL A 112 12.86 -20.46 13.04
CA VAL A 112 12.70 -21.46 11.99
C VAL A 112 13.95 -22.33 11.96
N ASN A 113 13.76 -23.63 12.18
CA ASN A 113 14.77 -24.63 11.86
C ASN A 113 14.52 -25.10 10.43
N TYR A 114 15.57 -25.17 9.62
CA TYR A 114 15.47 -25.56 8.23
C TYR A 114 16.64 -26.47 7.84
N THR A 115 16.52 -27.11 6.68
CA THR A 115 17.60 -27.88 6.06
C THR A 115 17.75 -27.43 4.62
N PHE A 116 18.97 -27.06 4.25
CA PHE A 116 19.31 -26.72 2.86
C PHE A 116 20.31 -27.74 2.31
N GLY A 117 19.87 -28.53 1.33
CA GLY A 117 20.54 -29.77 0.94
C GLY A 117 20.56 -30.77 2.10
N HIS A 118 21.67 -30.83 2.82
CA HIS A 118 21.84 -31.65 4.04
C HIS A 118 22.39 -30.86 5.23
N LYS A 119 22.52 -29.53 5.09
CA LYS A 119 23.06 -28.68 6.14
C LYS A 119 21.91 -28.13 6.99
N PRO A 120 21.81 -28.48 8.27
CA PRO A 120 20.81 -27.89 9.14
C PRO A 120 21.16 -26.43 9.41
N GLY A 121 20.12 -25.62 9.54
CA GLY A 121 20.22 -24.21 9.85
C GLY A 121 19.10 -23.78 10.77
N LYS A 122 19.33 -22.66 11.43
CA LYS A 122 18.38 -22.01 12.29
C LYS A 122 18.46 -20.52 12.02
N CYS A 123 17.32 -19.87 11.88
CA CYS A 123 17.25 -18.42 11.85
C CYS A 123 16.10 -17.94 12.73
N LYS A 124 16.26 -16.73 13.26
CA LYS A 124 15.24 -16.00 13.99
C LYS A 124 14.80 -14.86 13.08
N MET A 125 13.50 -14.75 12.82
CA MET A 125 12.94 -13.73 11.94
C MET A 125 11.65 -13.17 12.54
N GLN A 126 11.25 -11.98 12.11
CA GLN A 126 9.99 -11.39 12.52
C GLN A 126 8.81 -12.20 11.97
N HIS A 127 7.76 -12.35 12.77
CA HIS A 127 6.53 -13.01 12.32
C HIS A 127 5.72 -12.06 11.44
N THR A 128 5.79 -12.25 10.13
CA THR A 128 5.14 -11.41 9.13
C THR A 128 4.40 -12.26 8.12
N THR A 129 3.50 -11.64 7.36
CA THR A 129 2.89 -12.25 6.16
C THR A 129 3.92 -12.76 5.16
N GLY A 130 5.13 -12.19 5.18
CA GLY A 130 6.24 -12.54 4.31
C GLY A 130 7.29 -13.46 4.90
N SER A 131 7.03 -14.13 6.03
CA SER A 131 8.05 -14.94 6.72
C SER A 131 8.70 -16.00 5.83
N LEU A 132 7.99 -16.56 4.84
CA LEU A 132 8.60 -17.49 3.86
C LEU A 132 9.62 -16.79 2.94
N SER A 133 9.30 -15.57 2.48
CA SER A 133 10.22 -14.76 1.67
C SER A 133 11.47 -14.41 2.48
N SER A 134 11.29 -13.98 3.74
CA SER A 134 12.41 -13.70 4.65
C SER A 134 13.24 -14.95 4.96
N LEU A 135 12.64 -16.13 5.06
CA LEU A 135 13.37 -17.38 5.21
C LEU A 135 14.27 -17.65 3.99
N ARG A 136 13.73 -17.47 2.77
CA ARG A 136 14.50 -17.68 1.54
C ARG A 136 15.69 -16.72 1.47
N GLU A 137 15.48 -15.45 1.75
CA GLU A 137 16.54 -14.43 1.81
C GLU A 137 17.63 -14.84 2.81
N ALA A 138 17.24 -15.21 4.04
CA ALA A 138 18.18 -15.63 5.08
C ALA A 138 18.95 -16.92 4.74
N VAL A 139 18.35 -17.84 3.98
CA VAL A 139 19.04 -19.04 3.49
C VAL A 139 20.02 -18.67 2.39
N VAL A 140 19.62 -17.85 1.42
CA VAL A 140 20.50 -17.39 0.32
C VAL A 140 21.71 -16.63 0.86
N GLU A 141 21.51 -15.69 1.79
CA GLU A 141 22.60 -14.93 2.43
C GLU A 141 23.61 -15.84 3.15
N LYS A 142 23.16 -16.96 3.70
CA LYS A 142 24.02 -17.87 4.46
C LYS A 142 24.83 -18.84 3.58
N PHE A 143 24.35 -19.14 2.37
CA PHE A 143 24.94 -20.17 1.51
C PHE A 143 25.46 -19.66 0.16
N ASN A 144 25.33 -18.36 -0.12
CA ASN A 144 26.09 -17.64 -1.15
C ASN A 144 27.44 -17.17 -0.60
#